data_AF-A0A3D0K018-F1
#
_entry.id   AF-A0A3D0K018-F1
#
_cell.length_a   1.000
_cell.length_b   1.000
_cell.length_c   1.000
_cell.angle_alpha   90.00
_cell.angle_beta   90.00
_cell.angle_gamma   90.00
#
_symmetry.space_group_name_H-M   'P 1'
#
loop_
_entity.id
_entity.type
_entity.pdbx_description
1 polymer ?
#
loop_
_entity_poly.entity_id
_entity_poly.type
_entity_poly.pdbx_seq_one_letter_code
_entity_poly.pdbx_strand_id
1 'polypeptide(L)'
;MSMNLGALCTDFYVNQKIAVTMDLPTARETVLDMCDRVRKHHPAMERFRRYNGELALESKEVDGQYNWMALRQTSVRSGWVNPHSLEQAYELHRLILEVAPFFLSINAIDVEAIELVFGFDLQTRSNRNEVVFDALLGNSPLAALIETDRETLLDVQPFLGIA
;
A
#
# COMPACT_ATOMS: atom_id res chain seq x y z
N MET A 1 -8.53 18.33 -8.05
CA MET A 1 -7.69 18.12 -9.25
C MET A 1 -7.70 16.63 -9.57
N SER A 2 -8.35 16.20 -10.65
CA SER A 2 -8.24 14.82 -11.12
C SER A 2 -6.83 14.64 -11.71
N MET A 3 -5.97 13.94 -10.99
CA MET A 3 -4.66 13.54 -11.49
C MET A 3 -4.88 12.50 -12.59
N ASN A 4 -4.86 12.91 -13.86
CA ASN A 4 -4.92 11.98 -14.99
C ASN A 4 -3.56 11.29 -15.16
N LEU A 5 -3.22 10.44 -14.20
CA LEU A 5 -1.99 9.65 -14.16
C LEU A 5 -1.98 8.56 -15.24
N GLY A 6 -3.13 8.18 -15.80
CA GLY A 6 -3.23 7.20 -16.89
C GLY A 6 -2.55 7.63 -18.19
N ALA A 7 -2.20 8.91 -18.34
CA ALA A 7 -1.35 9.37 -19.45
C ALA A 7 0.16 9.15 -19.20
N LEU A 8 0.56 8.88 -17.96
CA LEU A 8 1.96 8.82 -17.52
C LEU A 8 2.38 7.41 -17.04
N CYS A 9 1.47 6.65 -16.43
CA CYS A 9 1.70 5.29 -15.95
C CYS A 9 0.63 4.31 -16.46
N THR A 10 1.01 3.03 -16.58
CA THR A 10 0.04 1.97 -16.93
C THR A 10 -0.86 1.65 -15.76
N ASP A 11 -0.30 1.58 -14.56
CA ASP A 11 -1.03 1.37 -13.32
C ASP A 11 -0.55 2.34 -12.23
N PHE A 12 -1.49 2.75 -11.39
CA PHE A 12 -1.26 3.57 -10.23
C PHE A 12 -1.93 2.91 -9.02
N TYR A 13 -1.24 2.84 -7.88
CA TYR A 13 -1.83 2.27 -6.67
C TYR A 13 -1.42 3.03 -5.41
N VAL A 14 -2.33 3.01 -4.43
CA VAL A 14 -2.11 3.59 -3.11
C VAL A 14 -2.32 2.52 -2.07
N ASN A 15 -1.24 2.16 -1.37
CA ASN A 15 -1.24 1.13 -0.34
C ASN A 15 -0.99 1.74 1.03
N GLN A 16 -1.68 1.21 2.04
CA GLN A 16 -1.45 1.48 3.44
C GLN A 16 -1.00 0.19 4.14
N LYS A 17 -0.08 0.32 5.08
CA LYS A 17 0.30 -0.76 6.00
C LYS A 17 0.37 -0.21 7.42
N ILE A 18 -0.32 -0.88 8.34
CA ILE A 18 -0.19 -0.70 9.78
C ILE A 18 0.67 -1.86 10.26
N ALA A 19 1.90 -1.58 10.67
CA ALA A 19 2.81 -2.56 11.27
C ALA A 19 2.65 -2.52 12.79
N VAL A 20 2.58 -3.71 13.40
CA VAL A 20 2.47 -3.86 14.85
C VAL A 20 3.57 -4.77 15.39
N THR A 21 3.94 -4.56 16.64
CA THR A 21 5.00 -5.34 17.30
C THR A 21 4.54 -6.71 17.78
N MET A 22 3.25 -6.85 18.10
CA MET A 22 2.62 -8.08 18.58
C MET A 22 1.77 -8.76 17.51
N ASP A 23 1.55 -10.07 17.70
CA ASP A 23 0.72 -10.86 16.78
C ASP A 23 -0.75 -10.43 16.85
N LEU A 24 -1.33 -10.17 15.69
CA LEU A 24 -2.75 -9.87 15.52
C LEU A 24 -3.60 -11.13 15.79
N PRO A 25 -4.82 -10.98 16.35
CA PRO A 25 -5.70 -12.10 16.61
C PRO A 25 -6.14 -12.77 15.30
N THR A 26 -5.99 -14.09 15.24
CA THR A 26 -6.41 -14.91 14.08
C THR A 26 -7.75 -15.62 14.31
N ALA A 27 -8.49 -15.23 15.35
CA ALA A 27 -9.79 -15.82 15.66
C ALA A 27 -10.77 -15.56 14.51
N ARG A 28 -11.46 -16.61 14.07
CA ARG A 28 -12.36 -16.55 12.91
C ARG A 28 -13.41 -15.45 13.04
N GLU A 29 -14.05 -15.35 14.20
CA GLU A 29 -15.12 -14.38 14.46
C GLU A 29 -14.59 -12.95 14.33
N THR A 30 -13.47 -12.65 14.99
CA THR A 30 -12.79 -11.35 14.90
C THR A 30 -12.51 -10.92 13.47
N VAL A 31 -11.94 -11.81 12.66
CA VAL A 31 -11.60 -11.51 11.27
C VAL A 31 -12.87 -11.29 10.44
N LEU A 32 -13.86 -12.17 10.58
CA LEU A 32 -15.10 -12.07 9.80
C LEU A 32 -15.92 -10.84 10.17
N ASP A 33 -16.01 -10.48 11.45
CA ASP A 33 -16.73 -9.29 11.91
C ASP A 33 -16.08 -8.00 11.38
N MET A 34 -14.75 -7.93 11.37
CA MET A 34 -14.02 -6.83 10.74
C MET A 34 -14.29 -6.76 9.24
N CYS A 35 -14.21 -7.90 8.53
CA CYS A 35 -14.54 -7.97 7.10
C CYS A 35 -15.98 -7.49 6.83
N ASP A 36 -16.94 -7.86 7.66
CA ASP A 36 -18.33 -7.42 7.51
C ASP A 36 -18.51 -5.92 7.78
N ARG A 37 -17.75 -5.34 8.73
CA ARG A 37 -17.72 -3.88 8.94
C ARG A 37 -17.16 -3.14 7.71
N VAL A 38 -16.13 -3.69 7.08
CA VAL A 38 -15.54 -3.13 5.85
C VAL A 38 -16.53 -3.22 4.69
N ARG A 39 -17.16 -4.38 4.50
CA ARG A 39 -18.17 -4.61 3.45
C ARG A 39 -19.38 -3.70 3.53
N LYS A 40 -19.77 -3.25 4.73
CA LYS A 40 -20.85 -2.27 4.90
C LYS A 40 -20.54 -0.91 4.25
N HIS A 41 -19.26 -0.53 4.20
CA HIS A 41 -18.81 0.73 3.59
C HIS A 41 -18.33 0.53 2.14
N HIS A 42 -17.69 -0.61 1.85
CA HIS A 42 -17.25 -1.01 0.51
C HIS A 42 -17.88 -2.35 0.09
N PRO A 43 -19.16 -2.36 -0.36
CA PRO A 43 -19.89 -3.60 -0.68
C PRO A 43 -19.25 -4.45 -1.78
N ALA A 44 -18.45 -3.85 -2.67
CA ALA A 44 -17.76 -4.56 -3.73
C ALA A 44 -16.66 -5.51 -3.22
N MET A 45 -16.18 -5.35 -1.98
CA MET A 45 -15.14 -6.19 -1.36
C MET A 45 -15.73 -7.50 -0.85
N GLU A 46 -16.17 -8.38 -1.76
CA GLU A 46 -16.90 -9.61 -1.41
C GLU A 46 -16.05 -10.89 -1.49
N ARG A 47 -14.83 -10.82 -2.02
CA ARG A 47 -13.99 -12.00 -2.27
C ARG A 47 -13.04 -12.22 -1.11
N PHE A 48 -13.44 -13.06 -0.16
CA PHE A 48 -12.56 -13.50 0.91
C PHE A 48 -11.61 -14.60 0.42
N ARG A 49 -10.31 -14.39 0.56
CA ARG A 49 -9.23 -15.27 0.12
C ARG A 49 -8.31 -15.61 1.28
N ARG A 50 -7.76 -16.82 1.24
CA ARG A 50 -6.71 -17.27 2.15
C ARG A 50 -5.49 -17.61 1.34
N TYR A 51 -4.42 -16.86 1.55
CA TYR A 51 -3.10 -17.11 1.00
C TYR A 51 -2.18 -17.65 2.11
N ASN A 52 -0.94 -18.00 1.75
CA ASN A 52 0.02 -18.48 2.74
C ASN A 52 0.41 -17.35 3.71
N GLY A 53 -0.01 -17.45 4.97
CA GLY A 53 0.25 -16.44 6.00
C GLY A 53 -0.56 -15.15 5.89
N GLU A 54 -1.62 -15.13 5.06
CA GLU A 54 -2.41 -13.92 4.80
C GLU A 54 -3.88 -14.23 4.56
N LEU A 55 -4.76 -13.46 5.21
CA LEU A 55 -6.20 -13.45 4.95
C LEU A 55 -6.54 -12.15 4.22
N ALA A 56 -7.19 -12.24 3.06
CA ALA A 56 -7.48 -11.08 2.23
C ALA A 56 -8.98 -10.97 1.95
N LEU A 57 -9.45 -9.72 1.86
CA LEU A 57 -10.77 -9.37 1.38
C LEU A 57 -10.61 -8.42 0.20
N GLU A 58 -11.07 -8.84 -0.97
CA GLU A 58 -10.80 -8.18 -2.25
C GLU A 58 -12.11 -7.84 -2.96
N SER A 59 -12.09 -6.76 -3.75
CA SER A 59 -13.10 -6.56 -4.79
C SER A 59 -12.80 -7.38 -6.03
N LYS A 60 -13.79 -7.49 -6.92
CA LYS A 60 -13.51 -7.89 -8.30
C LYS A 60 -12.75 -6.76 -9.00
N GLU A 61 -11.88 -7.13 -9.93
CA GLU A 61 -11.30 -6.19 -10.88
C GLU A 61 -12.31 -5.80 -11.95
N VAL A 62 -12.50 -4.49 -12.12
CA VAL A 62 -13.36 -3.88 -13.15
C VAL A 62 -12.57 -2.75 -13.78
N ASP A 63 -12.31 -2.85 -15.09
CA ASP A 63 -11.55 -1.86 -15.85
C ASP A 63 -10.17 -1.53 -15.23
N GLY A 64 -9.47 -2.55 -14.74
CA GLY A 64 -8.16 -2.41 -14.07
C GLY A 64 -8.23 -1.81 -12.66
N GLN A 65 -9.43 -1.55 -12.15
CA GLN A 65 -9.63 -1.03 -10.79
C GLN A 65 -10.04 -2.14 -9.84
N TYR A 66 -9.42 -2.15 -8.66
CA TYR A 66 -9.83 -2.99 -7.56
C TYR A 66 -9.25 -2.47 -6.25
N ASN A 67 -9.86 -2.90 -5.16
CA ASN A 67 -9.39 -2.60 -3.81
C ASN A 67 -9.38 -3.85 -2.95
N TRP A 68 -8.58 -3.79 -1.89
CA TRP A 68 -8.35 -4.94 -1.04
C TRP A 68 -7.92 -4.52 0.36
N MET A 69 -8.15 -5.41 1.31
CA MET A 69 -7.48 -5.42 2.60
C MET A 69 -6.88 -6.80 2.86
N ALA A 70 -5.81 -6.85 3.64
CA ALA A 70 -5.18 -8.09 4.04
C ALA A 70 -4.70 -8.04 5.49
N LEU A 71 -4.81 -9.18 6.15
CA LEU A 71 -4.33 -9.41 7.51
C LEU A 71 -3.19 -10.43 7.45
N ARG A 72 -2.04 -10.04 7.95
CA ARG A 72 -0.90 -10.93 8.25
C ARG A 72 -0.68 -10.97 9.76
N GLN A 73 0.24 -11.81 10.20
CA GLN A 73 0.54 -12.00 11.62
C GLN A 73 0.83 -10.68 12.35
N THR A 74 1.63 -9.78 11.75
CA THR A 74 2.07 -8.53 12.39
C THR A 74 1.74 -7.28 11.57
N SER A 75 0.77 -7.37 10.65
CA SER A 75 0.38 -6.19 9.86
C SER A 75 -1.04 -6.26 9.32
N VAL A 76 -1.68 -5.10 9.28
CA VAL A 76 -2.90 -4.85 8.51
C VAL A 76 -2.52 -4.05 7.27
N ARG A 77 -2.96 -4.49 6.10
CA ARG A 77 -2.68 -3.84 4.83
C ARG A 77 -3.99 -3.50 4.12
N SER A 78 -3.99 -2.40 3.40
CA SER A 78 -5.07 -2.05 2.48
C SER A 78 -4.50 -1.42 1.23
N GLY A 79 -5.18 -1.58 0.10
CA GLY A 79 -4.70 -1.07 -1.17
C GLY A 79 -5.84 -0.77 -2.12
N TRP A 80 -5.59 0.19 -3.00
CA TRP A 80 -6.47 0.50 -4.12
C TRP A 80 -5.63 0.68 -5.38
N VAL A 81 -5.99 -0.06 -6.42
CA VAL A 81 -5.37 0.00 -7.74
C VAL A 81 -6.28 0.77 -8.68
N ASN A 82 -5.68 1.72 -9.39
CA ASN A 82 -6.30 2.66 -10.33
C ASN A 82 -7.56 3.37 -9.80
N PRO A 83 -7.56 3.91 -8.56
CA PRO A 83 -8.73 4.62 -8.06
C PRO A 83 -9.06 5.84 -8.95
N HIS A 84 -10.35 6.15 -9.12
CA HIS A 84 -10.78 7.34 -9.86
C HIS A 84 -10.31 8.65 -9.21
N SER A 85 -10.10 8.61 -7.89
CA SER A 85 -9.51 9.71 -7.12
C SER A 85 -8.74 9.17 -5.92
N LEU A 86 -7.72 9.92 -5.47
CA LEU A 86 -7.02 9.58 -4.22
C LEU A 86 -7.96 9.46 -3.03
N GLU A 87 -9.05 10.22 -3.02
CA GLU A 87 -10.03 10.20 -1.94
C GLU A 87 -10.67 8.83 -1.77
N GLN A 88 -10.95 8.10 -2.86
CA GLN A 88 -11.49 6.73 -2.76
C GLN A 88 -10.54 5.78 -2.02
N ALA A 89 -9.24 5.85 -2.35
CA ALA A 89 -8.24 5.07 -1.65
C ALA A 89 -8.15 5.48 -0.16
N TYR A 90 -8.19 6.78 0.12
CA TYR A 90 -8.14 7.30 1.48
C TYR A 90 -9.38 6.98 2.32
N GLU A 91 -10.58 6.92 1.72
CA GLU A 91 -11.79 6.47 2.40
C GLU A 91 -11.62 5.05 2.93
N LEU A 92 -11.10 4.12 2.12
CA LEU A 92 -10.79 2.77 2.56
C LEU A 92 -9.71 2.77 3.65
N HIS A 93 -8.61 3.48 3.45
CA HIS A 93 -7.49 3.50 4.38
C HIS A 93 -7.88 4.08 5.75
N ARG A 94 -8.68 5.14 5.77
CA ARG A 94 -9.24 5.73 7.01
C ARG A 94 -10.20 4.76 7.69
N LEU A 95 -11.07 4.08 6.94
CA LEU A 95 -11.94 3.06 7.51
C LEU A 95 -11.13 1.95 8.19
N ILE A 96 -10.05 1.47 7.56
CA ILE A 96 -9.18 0.45 8.14
C ILE A 96 -8.51 0.95 9.42
N LEU A 97 -7.99 2.18 9.43
CA LEU A 97 -7.44 2.82 10.64
C LEU A 97 -8.48 2.98 11.76
N GLU A 98 -9.74 3.24 11.40
CA GLU A 98 -10.83 3.36 12.36
C GLU A 98 -11.20 2.01 12.96
N VAL A 99 -11.34 0.95 12.15
CA VAL A 99 -11.91 -0.32 12.62
C VAL A 99 -10.86 -1.30 13.16
N ALA A 100 -9.63 -1.28 12.62
CA ALA A 100 -8.60 -2.24 13.00
C ALA A 100 -8.29 -2.26 14.51
N PRO A 101 -8.19 -1.12 15.22
CA PRO A 101 -7.97 -1.11 16.67
C PRO A 101 -9.02 -1.90 17.47
N PHE A 102 -10.29 -1.78 17.09
CA PHE A 102 -11.40 -2.37 17.84
C PHE A 102 -11.54 -3.87 17.61
N PHE A 103 -11.35 -4.33 16.38
CA PHE A 103 -11.47 -5.75 16.06
C PHE A 103 -10.16 -6.50 16.37
N LEU A 104 -9.01 -5.92 16.04
CA LEU A 104 -7.73 -6.62 16.10
C LEU A 104 -6.96 -6.34 17.40
N SER A 105 -7.58 -5.67 18.37
CA SER A 105 -6.96 -5.31 19.66
C SER A 105 -5.65 -4.49 19.52
N ILE A 106 -5.51 -3.72 18.44
CA ILE A 106 -4.32 -2.90 18.21
C ILE A 106 -4.36 -1.70 19.15
N ASN A 107 -3.29 -1.51 19.93
CA ASN A 107 -3.07 -0.35 20.78
C ASN A 107 -2.02 0.58 20.17
N ALA A 108 -2.09 1.88 20.44
CA ALA A 108 -1.08 2.85 19.98
C ALA A 108 0.36 2.48 20.39
N ILE A 109 0.55 1.84 21.55
CA ILE A 109 1.88 1.38 22.00
C ILE A 109 2.42 0.20 21.18
N ASP A 110 1.53 -0.55 20.52
CA ASP A 110 1.86 -1.71 19.70
C ASP A 110 2.12 -1.32 18.24
N VAL A 111 1.73 -0.11 17.81
CA VAL A 111 1.96 0.36 16.45
C VAL A 111 3.44 0.72 16.28
N GLU A 112 4.11 -0.04 15.42
CA GLU A 112 5.51 0.20 15.05
C GLU A 112 5.62 1.31 13.99
N ALA A 113 4.78 1.21 12.95
CA ALA A 113 4.79 2.16 11.84
C ALA A 113 3.44 2.16 11.11
N ILE A 114 3.11 3.30 10.50
CA ILE A 114 2.06 3.41 9.50
C ILE A 114 2.72 3.89 8.21
N GLU A 115 2.67 3.07 7.18
CA GLU A 115 3.25 3.35 5.87
C GLU A 115 2.13 3.68 4.88
N LEU A 116 2.35 4.72 4.07
CA LEU A 116 1.52 5.04 2.90
C LEU A 116 2.42 5.05 1.66
N VAL A 117 2.14 4.18 0.72
CA VAL A 117 2.94 3.96 -0.49
C VAL A 117 2.14 4.33 -1.72
N PHE A 118 2.71 5.20 -2.55
CA PHE A 118 2.23 5.51 -3.90
C PHE A 118 3.09 4.74 -4.89
N GLY A 119 2.47 3.83 -5.63
CA GLY A 119 3.14 3.07 -6.68
C GLY A 119 2.69 3.49 -8.06
N PHE A 120 3.64 3.50 -8.98
CA PHE A 120 3.44 3.84 -10.38
C PHE A 120 4.17 2.80 -11.24
N ASP A 121 3.44 2.17 -12.14
CA ASP A 121 4.04 1.30 -13.15
C ASP A 121 4.34 2.14 -14.39
N LEU A 122 5.63 2.43 -14.57
CA LEU A 122 6.16 3.22 -15.68
C LEU A 122 6.95 2.32 -16.62
N GLN A 123 6.61 2.37 -17.92
CA GLN A 123 7.42 1.70 -18.93
C GLN A 123 8.69 2.51 -19.20
N THR A 124 9.84 1.88 -19.02
CA THR A 124 11.15 2.48 -19.31
C THR A 124 11.99 1.55 -20.20
N ARG A 125 12.88 2.13 -21.01
CA ARG A 125 13.84 1.40 -21.84
C ARG A 125 15.16 1.11 -21.10
N SER A 126 15.41 1.81 -20.00
CA SER A 126 16.61 1.72 -19.17
C SER A 126 16.30 1.15 -17.79
N ASN A 127 17.32 0.93 -16.98
CA ASN A 127 17.17 0.46 -15.61
C ASN A 127 16.30 1.44 -14.80
N ARG A 128 15.27 0.92 -14.13
CA ARG A 128 14.36 1.69 -13.27
C ARG A 128 15.13 2.52 -12.24
N ASN A 129 16.13 1.92 -11.57
CA ASN A 129 16.84 2.56 -10.48
C ASN A 129 17.66 3.77 -10.96
N GLU A 130 18.26 3.67 -12.14
CA GLU A 130 19.00 4.78 -12.79
C GLU A 130 18.04 5.93 -13.11
N VAL A 131 16.86 5.64 -13.67
CA VAL A 131 15.85 6.67 -13.95
C VAL A 131 15.41 7.39 -12.68
N VAL A 132 15.12 6.64 -11.60
CA VAL A 132 14.69 7.24 -10.32
C VAL A 132 15.83 8.04 -9.68
N PHE A 133 17.05 7.53 -9.75
CA PHE A 133 18.24 8.22 -9.26
C PHE A 133 18.46 9.55 -9.98
N ASP A 134 18.48 9.55 -11.31
CA ASP A 134 18.67 10.76 -12.11
C ASP A 134 17.57 11.80 -11.82
N ALA A 135 16.32 11.36 -11.72
CA ALA A 135 15.18 12.23 -11.49
C ALA A 135 15.15 12.86 -10.08
N LEU A 136 15.50 12.10 -9.05
CA LEU A 136 15.29 12.52 -7.64
C LEU A 136 16.58 12.89 -6.92
N LEU A 137 17.69 12.24 -7.27
CA LEU A 137 18.97 12.35 -6.55
C LEU A 137 20.09 12.92 -7.41
N GLY A 138 19.98 12.94 -8.74
CA GLY A 138 21.05 13.34 -9.67
C GLY A 138 21.59 14.75 -9.44
N ASN A 139 20.76 15.66 -8.91
CA ASN A 139 21.16 17.04 -8.54
C ASN A 139 21.46 17.22 -7.05
N SER A 140 21.56 16.13 -6.29
CA SER A 140 21.85 16.16 -4.85
C SER A 140 23.32 15.84 -4.58
N PRO A 141 23.87 16.22 -3.40
CA PRO A 141 25.21 15.80 -2.99
C PRO A 141 25.39 14.27 -2.95
N LEU A 142 24.31 13.50 -2.76
CA LEU A 142 24.37 12.04 -2.79
C LEU A 142 24.77 11.49 -4.16
N ALA A 143 24.52 12.24 -5.25
CA ALA A 143 24.91 11.79 -6.57
C ALA A 143 26.42 11.65 -6.73
N ALA A 144 27.20 12.43 -5.98
CA ALA A 144 28.66 12.36 -6.00
C ALA A 144 29.23 11.07 -5.37
N LEU A 145 28.40 10.28 -4.68
CA LEU A 145 28.81 9.01 -4.07
C LEU A 145 28.73 7.82 -5.03
N ILE A 146 28.16 8.00 -6.22
CA ILE A 146 27.93 6.94 -7.20
C ILE A 146 28.74 7.24 -8.46
N GLU A 147 29.53 6.26 -8.91
CA GLU A 147 30.15 6.29 -10.24
C GLU A 147 29.23 5.56 -11.23
N THR A 148 28.31 6.29 -11.87
CA THR A 148 27.26 5.74 -12.75
C THR A 148 27.77 4.88 -13.90
N ASP A 149 29.02 5.06 -14.31
CA ASP A 149 29.67 4.29 -15.39
C ASP A 149 30.30 2.96 -14.91
N ARG A 150 30.34 2.72 -13.60
CA ARG A 150 30.99 1.55 -12.98
C ARG A 150 30.08 0.76 -12.05
N GLU A 151 29.10 1.42 -11.46
CA GLU A 151 28.25 0.85 -10.43
C GLU A 151 26.83 0.64 -10.96
N THR A 152 26.28 -0.54 -10.71
CA THR A 152 24.88 -0.84 -11.04
C THR A 152 23.99 -0.52 -9.85
N LEU A 153 23.03 0.38 -10.05
CA LEU A 153 22.06 0.75 -9.01
C LEU A 153 21.06 -0.38 -8.78
N LEU A 154 21.03 -0.89 -7.54
CA LEU A 154 20.22 -2.06 -7.15
C LEU A 154 18.83 -1.69 -6.61
N ASP A 155 18.73 -0.63 -5.80
CA ASP A 155 17.45 -0.11 -5.33
C ASP A 155 17.55 1.40 -5.11
N VAL A 156 16.69 2.15 -5.80
CA VAL A 156 16.57 3.60 -5.64
C VAL A 156 15.10 3.95 -5.59
N GLN A 157 14.68 4.52 -4.46
CA GLN A 157 13.30 4.89 -4.17
C GLN A 157 13.25 6.08 -3.21
N PRO A 158 12.29 7.00 -3.36
CA PRO A 158 12.05 8.04 -2.36
C PRO A 158 11.39 7.43 -1.12
N PHE A 159 11.97 7.65 0.05
CA PHE A 159 11.39 7.28 1.35
C PHE A 159 11.56 8.42 2.35
N LEU A 160 10.51 8.70 3.11
CA LEU A 160 10.53 9.70 4.17
C LEU A 160 9.86 9.09 5.41
N GLY A 161 10.63 8.95 6.50
CA GLY A 161 10.12 8.65 7.83
C GLY A 161 10.01 9.93 8.65
N ILE A 162 8.90 10.13 9.34
CA ILE A 162 8.66 11.24 10.27
C ILE A 162 8.14 10.69 11.60
N ALA A 163 8.40 11.40 12.70
CA ALA A 163 7.96 11.05 14.06
C ALA A 163 7.22 12.23 14.70
#